data_AF-A0A1M3NG69-F1
#
_entry.id   AF-A0A1M3NG69-F1
#
_cell.length_a   1.000
_cell.length_b   1.000
_cell.length_c   1.000
_cell.angle_alpha   90.00
_cell.angle_beta   90.00
_cell.angle_gamma   90.00
#
_symmetry.space_group_name_H-M   'P 1'
#
loop_
_entity.id
_entity.type
_entity.pdbx_description
1 polymer ?
#
loop_
_entity_poly.entity_id
_entity_poly.type
_entity_poly.pdbx_seq_one_letter_code
_entity_poly.pdbx_strand_id
1 'polypeptide(L)'
;MSSKRGASFSVDALVVTSALQQEGTRRMRVVTIAAMMALTGLACTSTVDDEVTASSTDSLNQARWKVLNVQFQVQQTGWWCGPAATRVALSTRINPPSQASLASQLGTTTDGTDWIGQVTATLNAHLGAGTYETHEIPNDPPTPQQRDRLWDDIVRNIDAGYVVVTNIVAPPNNHPPGYPASTIYHYFSVIGYNPDTRQVFIADSANFGGNTFYWLSFNQLASLIPPKGYAAARVGTSCPGGSGTTVGAIDAKYRSLGGCGSMLGAPITNELATPDGEGRYSVFERGSIYWTPNTGAHVVHGIIRDKWRDLGWEPGVLGYPISDEVTTPDRNGRYNVFEGGSIYWTPETGAHEVLGRIRDKWKELGWEAGALGYPTSGEYAVTGGRRSDFQNGSIEWNVATDTTTVEMKP
;
A
#
# COMPACT_ATOMS: atom_id res chain seq x y z
N MET A 1 -76.13 -11.80 27.44
CA MET A 1 -75.92 -11.46 28.86
C MET A 1 -74.99 -10.25 28.94
N SER A 2 -75.54 -9.13 29.42
CA SER A 2 -74.95 -7.91 30.03
C SER A 2 -73.56 -7.44 29.57
N SER A 3 -73.33 -6.26 28.98
CA SER A 3 -73.74 -4.86 29.25
C SER A 3 -73.34 -4.31 30.63
N LYS A 4 -72.42 -3.33 30.67
CA LYS A 4 -72.61 -1.90 31.03
C LYS A 4 -71.25 -1.18 31.22
N ARG A 5 -71.00 -0.09 30.47
CA ARG A 5 -70.97 1.36 30.89
C ARG A 5 -69.88 1.67 31.94
N GLY A 6 -68.95 2.62 31.80
CA GLY A 6 -68.91 3.89 31.06
C GLY A 6 -69.00 5.06 32.04
N ALA A 7 -67.96 5.90 32.12
CA ALA A 7 -68.06 7.30 32.54
C ALA A 7 -66.79 8.08 32.15
N SER A 8 -67.00 9.06 31.27
CA SER A 8 -66.10 10.13 30.86
C SER A 8 -66.33 11.34 31.78
N PHE A 9 -65.30 12.17 31.99
CA PHE A 9 -65.46 13.62 32.13
C PHE A 9 -64.28 14.30 31.43
N SER A 10 -64.62 15.08 30.41
CA SER A 10 -63.81 16.10 29.74
C SER A 10 -64.26 17.46 30.26
N VAL A 11 -63.35 18.43 30.33
CA VAL A 11 -63.66 19.85 30.11
C VAL A 11 -62.51 20.47 29.31
N ASP A 12 -62.74 20.60 28.01
CA ASP A 12 -62.71 21.82 27.17
C ASP A 12 -61.77 22.99 27.56
N ALA A 13 -61.29 23.85 26.67
CA ALA A 13 -61.10 23.94 25.21
C ALA A 13 -60.66 25.40 24.96
N LEU A 14 -59.67 25.63 24.08
CA LEU A 14 -59.60 26.75 23.12
C LEU A 14 -58.34 26.53 22.24
N VAL A 15 -58.35 26.22 20.92
CA VAL A 15 -58.95 26.87 19.73
C VAL A 15 -58.26 28.23 19.47
N VAL A 16 -57.59 28.58 18.34
CA VAL A 16 -57.47 27.96 17.00
C VAL A 16 -56.49 28.76 16.08
N THR A 17 -55.93 28.09 15.05
CA THR A 17 -55.39 28.56 13.73
C THR A 17 -54.17 29.51 13.69
N SER A 18 -53.30 29.59 12.68
CA SER A 18 -53.27 29.23 11.23
C SER A 18 -51.79 29.23 10.77
N ALA A 19 -51.29 28.23 10.03
CA ALA A 19 -51.10 28.18 8.56
C ALA A 19 -49.82 28.85 7.98
N LEU A 20 -49.15 28.07 7.11
CA LEU A 20 -48.31 28.41 5.94
C LEU A 20 -46.79 28.67 6.04
N GLN A 21 -46.13 28.01 5.08
CA GLN A 21 -45.03 28.44 4.20
C GLN A 21 -43.57 28.04 4.53
N GLN A 22 -42.94 27.52 3.47
CA GLN A 22 -41.53 27.16 3.28
C GLN A 22 -40.57 28.37 3.33
N GLU A 23 -39.28 28.01 3.31
CA GLU A 23 -38.07 28.77 2.96
C GLU A 23 -37.26 29.37 4.12
N GLY A 24 -35.93 29.20 4.04
CA GLY A 24 -34.97 30.05 4.74
C GLY A 24 -33.84 29.33 5.47
N THR A 25 -32.80 29.01 4.71
CA THR A 25 -31.40 28.81 5.10
C THR A 25 -31.02 29.47 6.44
N ARG A 26 -30.74 28.69 7.50
CA ARG A 26 -30.19 29.23 8.77
C ARG A 26 -28.68 29.07 8.82
N ARG A 27 -27.98 30.19 8.59
CA ARG A 27 -26.57 30.40 8.93
C ARG A 27 -26.38 30.31 10.44
N MET A 28 -25.41 29.50 10.86
CA MET A 28 -24.98 29.31 12.24
C MET A 28 -24.19 30.54 12.70
N ARG A 29 -24.66 31.24 13.74
CA ARG A 29 -23.94 32.37 14.37
C ARG A 29 -22.90 31.81 15.35
N VAL A 30 -21.63 32.12 15.11
CA VAL A 30 -20.54 31.92 16.07
C VAL A 30 -20.56 33.07 17.08
N VAL A 31 -20.52 32.74 18.37
CA VAL A 31 -20.38 33.70 19.48
C VAL A 31 -18.88 33.81 19.79
N THR A 32 -18.31 34.98 19.60
CA THR A 32 -16.91 35.28 19.94
C THR A 32 -16.87 36.04 21.28
N ILE A 33 -16.09 35.54 22.24
CA ILE A 33 -15.79 36.23 23.50
C ILE A 33 -14.58 37.14 23.25
N ALA A 34 -14.77 38.45 23.40
CA ALA A 34 -13.71 39.45 23.29
C ALA A 34 -13.11 39.76 24.67
N ALA A 35 -11.78 39.72 24.78
CA ALA A 35 -11.04 40.25 25.92
C ALA A 35 -10.64 41.71 25.63
N MET A 36 -11.03 42.62 26.53
CA MET A 36 -10.66 44.04 26.51
C MET A 36 -9.26 44.25 27.09
N MET A 37 -8.40 44.98 26.37
CA MET A 37 -7.43 45.90 26.97
C MET A 37 -7.36 47.17 26.12
N ALA A 38 -7.45 48.31 26.80
CA ALA A 38 -7.37 49.66 26.24
C ALA A 38 -6.02 50.29 26.61
N LEU A 39 -5.39 51.02 25.69
CA LEU A 39 -5.23 52.50 25.74
C LEU A 39 -4.33 53.02 24.60
N THR A 40 -4.84 54.03 23.88
CA THR A 40 -4.20 55.24 23.28
C THR A 40 -2.92 55.09 22.44
N GLY A 41 -2.74 55.63 21.24
CA GLY A 41 -3.45 56.62 20.44
C GLY A 41 -2.53 57.11 19.28
N LEU A 42 -3.10 57.89 18.37
CA LEU A 42 -2.54 58.57 17.18
C LEU A 42 -2.29 57.76 15.90
N ALA A 43 -2.80 58.35 14.82
CA ALA A 43 -2.85 57.88 13.45
C ALA A 43 -1.65 58.35 12.60
N CYS A 44 -1.25 57.57 11.60
CA CYS A 44 -1.06 58.04 10.20
C CYS A 44 -0.58 56.92 9.25
N THR A 45 -1.20 56.91 8.07
CA THR A 45 -0.64 56.64 6.72
C THR A 45 -0.05 55.26 6.35
N SER A 46 -0.80 54.60 5.45
CA SER A 46 -0.38 53.91 4.20
C SER A 46 0.89 53.04 4.18
N THR A 47 0.71 51.76 3.86
CA THR A 47 1.37 51.08 2.74
C THR A 47 0.60 49.81 2.33
N VAL A 48 0.65 49.56 1.03
CA VAL A 48 0.25 48.35 0.29
C VAL A 48 0.89 47.12 0.93
N ASP A 49 0.14 46.04 1.13
CA ASP A 49 0.66 44.67 1.24
C ASP A 49 -0.45 43.67 0.87
N ASP A 50 0.01 42.57 0.26
CA ASP A 50 -0.71 41.60 -0.57
C ASP A 50 -2.00 40.99 0.03
N GLU A 51 -3.06 40.95 -0.78
CA GLU A 51 -4.21 40.09 -0.55
C GLU A 51 -3.87 38.65 -1.03
N VAL A 52 -3.13 37.92 -0.19
CA VAL A 52 -3.05 36.46 -0.25
C VAL A 52 -3.32 35.94 1.16
N THR A 53 -4.44 35.23 1.34
CA THR A 53 -4.54 33.96 2.07
C THR A 53 -6.01 33.62 2.38
N ALA A 54 -6.72 33.13 1.37
CA ALA A 54 -7.80 32.17 1.60
C ALA A 54 -7.23 30.76 1.40
N SER A 55 -6.40 30.28 2.33
CA SER A 55 -6.07 28.86 2.49
C SER A 55 -5.13 28.69 3.68
N SER A 56 -5.51 27.84 4.66
CA SER A 56 -4.60 26.89 5.35
C SER A 56 -5.06 26.40 6.73
N THR A 57 -6.23 26.79 7.26
CA THR A 57 -6.66 26.32 8.60
C THR A 57 -7.85 25.36 8.61
N ASP A 58 -8.56 25.18 7.50
CA ASP A 58 -9.75 24.31 7.43
C ASP A 58 -9.43 22.83 7.15
N SER A 59 -8.15 22.48 6.98
CA SER A 59 -7.66 21.12 6.71
C SER A 59 -6.85 20.49 7.85
N LEU A 60 -6.70 21.16 8.99
CA LEU A 60 -5.82 20.71 10.08
C LEU A 60 -6.49 19.90 11.20
N ASN A 61 -7.72 19.39 11.03
CA ASN A 61 -8.31 18.51 12.05
C ASN A 61 -9.46 17.60 11.54
N GLN A 62 -9.23 16.86 10.45
CA GLN A 62 -9.92 15.57 10.34
C GLN A 62 -9.31 14.62 11.38
N ALA A 63 -10.15 13.85 12.07
CA ALA A 63 -9.71 12.93 13.12
C ALA A 63 -8.53 12.08 12.63
N ARG A 64 -7.38 12.16 13.33
CA ARG A 64 -6.16 11.41 12.98
C ARG A 64 -6.36 9.90 13.03
N TRP A 65 -7.32 9.45 13.83
CA TRP A 65 -7.75 8.06 13.92
C TRP A 65 -9.01 7.86 13.09
N LYS A 66 -9.17 6.65 12.54
CA LYS A 66 -10.31 6.29 11.70
C LYS A 66 -10.90 4.97 12.15
N VAL A 67 -12.23 4.90 12.22
CA VAL A 67 -13.00 3.68 12.50
C VAL A 67 -14.13 3.59 11.49
N LEU A 68 -14.27 2.44 10.85
CA LEU A 68 -15.35 2.17 9.90
C LEU A 68 -16.66 1.90 10.63
N ASN A 69 -17.75 2.40 10.06
CA ASN A 69 -19.08 1.99 10.46
C ASN A 69 -19.39 0.61 9.87
N VAL A 70 -19.67 -0.38 10.72
CA VAL A 70 -19.86 -1.79 10.33
C VAL A 70 -21.18 -2.33 10.88
N GLN A 71 -21.78 -3.28 10.17
CA GLN A 71 -22.89 -4.07 10.72
C GLN A 71 -22.31 -5.25 11.51
N PHE A 72 -22.08 -5.01 12.80
CA PHE A 72 -21.54 -6.03 13.70
C PHE A 72 -22.58 -7.09 14.09
N GLN A 73 -22.10 -8.33 14.25
CA GLN A 73 -22.87 -9.43 14.81
C GLN A 73 -21.95 -10.38 15.57
N VAL A 74 -22.31 -10.72 16.81
CA VAL A 74 -21.65 -11.78 17.59
C VAL A 74 -21.76 -13.11 16.82
N GLN A 75 -20.72 -13.95 16.89
CA GLN A 75 -20.75 -15.26 16.25
C GLN A 75 -21.89 -16.13 16.81
N GLN A 76 -22.61 -16.83 15.94
CA GLN A 76 -23.78 -17.61 16.35
C GLN A 76 -23.42 -18.98 16.95
N THR A 77 -22.18 -19.44 16.76
CA THR A 77 -21.65 -20.70 17.32
C THR A 77 -20.23 -20.49 17.85
N GLY A 78 -19.68 -21.46 18.59
CA GLY A 78 -18.30 -21.40 19.10
C GLY A 78 -17.20 -21.43 18.02
N TRP A 79 -17.53 -21.84 16.79
CA TRP A 79 -16.59 -22.07 15.68
C TRP A 79 -16.84 -21.16 14.48
N TRP A 80 -17.79 -20.22 14.55
CA TRP A 80 -18.15 -19.30 13.45
C TRP A 80 -17.46 -17.94 13.52
N CYS A 81 -16.28 -17.86 14.14
CA CYS A 81 -15.47 -16.65 14.15
C CYS A 81 -15.08 -16.19 12.73
N GLY A 82 -14.66 -17.10 11.85
CA GLY A 82 -14.35 -16.81 10.44
C GLY A 82 -15.54 -16.23 9.66
N PRO A 83 -16.71 -16.90 9.65
CA PRO A 83 -17.94 -16.37 9.04
C PRO A 83 -18.38 -15.02 9.62
N ALA A 84 -18.30 -14.83 10.93
CA ALA A 84 -18.68 -13.58 11.58
C ALA A 84 -17.74 -12.43 11.22
N ALA A 85 -16.42 -12.64 11.24
CA ALA A 85 -15.43 -11.64 10.84
C ALA A 85 -15.55 -11.29 9.34
N THR A 86 -15.79 -12.30 8.48
CA THR A 86 -16.06 -12.09 7.04
C THR A 86 -17.32 -11.25 6.84
N ARG A 87 -18.38 -11.51 7.63
CA ARG A 87 -19.63 -10.73 7.60
C ARG A 87 -19.40 -9.26 7.96
N VAL A 88 -18.63 -9.00 9.03
CA VAL A 88 -18.25 -7.64 9.43
C VAL A 88 -17.53 -6.93 8.29
N ALA A 89 -16.61 -7.61 7.60
CA ALA A 89 -15.90 -7.00 6.49
C ALA A 89 -16.81 -6.64 5.30
N LEU A 90 -17.67 -7.56 4.88
CA LEU A 90 -18.64 -7.32 3.80
C LEU A 90 -19.61 -6.17 4.10
N SER A 91 -19.93 -5.93 5.37
CA SER A 91 -20.92 -4.93 5.79
C SER A 91 -20.58 -3.48 5.41
N THR A 92 -19.30 -3.20 5.13
CA THR A 92 -18.85 -1.86 4.68
C THR A 92 -19.13 -1.60 3.20
N ARG A 93 -19.44 -2.65 2.43
CA ARG A 93 -19.55 -2.60 0.97
C ARG A 93 -20.93 -3.01 0.47
N ILE A 94 -21.54 -3.99 1.12
CA ILE A 94 -22.81 -4.59 0.72
C ILE A 94 -23.67 -4.90 1.95
N ASN A 95 -24.94 -5.21 1.74
CA ASN A 95 -25.74 -5.89 2.76
C ASN A 95 -25.23 -7.34 2.90
N PRO A 96 -24.60 -7.72 4.01
CA PRO A 96 -23.84 -8.96 4.06
C PRO A 96 -24.76 -10.19 4.18
N PRO A 97 -24.36 -11.38 3.66
CA PRO A 97 -25.09 -12.64 3.84
C PRO A 97 -25.05 -13.15 5.29
N SER A 98 -25.98 -14.02 5.67
CA SER A 98 -26.02 -14.61 7.02
C SER A 98 -24.73 -15.39 7.34
N GLN A 99 -24.40 -15.50 8.64
CA GLN A 99 -23.22 -16.29 9.06
C GLN A 99 -23.31 -17.75 8.62
N ALA A 100 -24.51 -18.35 8.61
CA ALA A 100 -24.70 -19.71 8.10
C ALA A 100 -24.36 -19.85 6.60
N SER A 101 -24.75 -18.87 5.78
CA SER A 101 -24.40 -18.86 4.35
C SER A 101 -22.89 -18.71 4.15
N LEU A 102 -22.27 -17.80 4.90
CA LEU A 102 -20.82 -17.61 4.86
C LEU A 102 -20.06 -18.82 5.40
N ALA A 103 -20.56 -19.50 6.44
CA ALA A 103 -19.98 -20.74 6.95
C ALA A 103 -19.95 -21.84 5.89
N SER A 104 -21.03 -21.98 5.10
CA SER A 104 -21.07 -22.91 3.97
C SER A 104 -20.07 -22.54 2.87
N GLN A 105 -19.92 -21.25 2.55
CA GLN A 105 -18.98 -20.79 1.51
C GLN A 105 -17.52 -20.93 1.94
N LEU A 106 -17.24 -20.64 3.21
CA LEU A 106 -15.93 -20.79 3.83
C LEU A 106 -15.55 -22.25 4.04
N GLY A 107 -16.50 -23.19 4.01
CA GLY A 107 -16.25 -24.58 4.41
C GLY A 107 -15.94 -24.72 5.90
N THR A 108 -16.59 -23.90 6.73
CA THR A 108 -16.37 -23.88 8.19
C THR A 108 -16.99 -25.12 8.84
N THR A 109 -16.19 -25.86 9.61
CA THR A 109 -16.63 -27.03 10.38
C THR A 109 -16.76 -26.70 11.86
N THR A 110 -17.03 -27.70 12.71
CA THR A 110 -16.96 -27.54 14.17
C THR A 110 -15.57 -27.22 14.69
N ASP A 111 -14.53 -27.44 13.89
CA ASP A 111 -13.14 -27.07 14.18
C ASP A 111 -12.82 -25.62 13.74
N GLY A 112 -13.78 -24.95 13.09
CA GLY A 112 -13.66 -23.56 12.63
C GLY A 112 -13.31 -23.43 11.15
N THR A 113 -12.83 -22.23 10.78
CA THR A 113 -12.27 -21.94 9.46
C THR A 113 -10.75 -22.07 9.54
N ASP A 114 -10.15 -22.96 8.75
CA ASP A 114 -8.75 -23.34 8.97
C ASP A 114 -7.75 -22.26 8.49
N TRP A 115 -7.96 -21.75 7.29
CA TRP A 115 -6.99 -20.92 6.58
C TRP A 115 -7.56 -19.58 6.11
N ILE A 116 -6.75 -18.53 6.21
CA ILE A 116 -7.17 -17.17 5.88
C ILE A 116 -7.55 -17.01 4.40
N GLY A 117 -7.01 -17.83 3.50
CA GLY A 117 -7.39 -17.79 2.09
C GLY A 117 -8.85 -18.17 1.81
N GLN A 118 -9.51 -18.91 2.72
CA GLN A 118 -10.96 -19.16 2.62
C GLN A 118 -11.75 -17.85 2.77
N VAL A 119 -11.33 -17.00 3.71
CA VAL A 119 -11.90 -15.66 3.92
C VAL A 119 -11.67 -14.80 2.69
N THR A 120 -10.45 -14.73 2.17
CA THR A 120 -10.11 -13.98 0.96
C THR A 120 -10.96 -14.42 -0.24
N ALA A 121 -11.08 -15.72 -0.48
CA ALA A 121 -11.88 -16.27 -1.57
C ALA A 121 -13.36 -15.89 -1.43
N THR A 122 -13.90 -15.97 -0.21
CA THR A 122 -15.29 -15.59 0.07
C THR A 122 -15.51 -14.10 -0.13
N LEU A 123 -14.62 -13.23 0.36
CA LEU A 123 -14.70 -11.78 0.13
C LEU A 123 -14.69 -11.45 -1.37
N ASN A 124 -13.81 -12.09 -2.13
CA ASN A 124 -13.70 -11.90 -3.58
C ASN A 124 -14.93 -12.41 -4.34
N ALA A 125 -15.57 -13.48 -3.88
CA ALA A 125 -16.80 -13.97 -4.48
C ALA A 125 -17.96 -12.96 -4.38
N HIS A 126 -17.99 -12.13 -3.33
CA HIS A 126 -19.02 -11.10 -3.14
C HIS A 126 -18.66 -9.74 -3.68
N LEU A 127 -17.38 -9.36 -3.67
CA LEU A 127 -16.92 -8.01 -4.00
C LEU A 127 -16.27 -7.90 -5.39
N GLY A 128 -15.96 -9.03 -6.03
CA GLY A 128 -15.25 -9.12 -7.30
C GLY A 128 -13.88 -9.76 -7.13
N ALA A 129 -13.50 -10.59 -8.11
CA ALA A 129 -12.22 -11.29 -8.11
C ALA A 129 -11.03 -10.32 -8.02
N GLY A 130 -10.08 -10.61 -7.14
CA GLY A 130 -8.88 -9.79 -6.94
C GLY A 130 -9.08 -8.56 -6.04
N THR A 131 -10.27 -8.36 -5.45
CA THR A 131 -10.50 -7.25 -4.51
C THR A 131 -9.67 -7.39 -3.25
N TYR A 132 -9.54 -8.60 -2.72
CA TYR A 132 -8.79 -8.97 -1.52
C TYR A 132 -7.63 -9.92 -1.86
N GLU A 133 -6.54 -9.77 -1.13
CA GLU A 133 -5.36 -10.65 -1.12
C GLU A 133 -5.21 -11.36 0.22
N THR A 134 -4.65 -12.56 0.16
CA THR A 134 -4.18 -13.32 1.33
C THR A 134 -2.74 -12.94 1.62
N HIS A 135 -2.46 -12.59 2.87
CA HIS A 135 -1.12 -12.28 3.35
C HIS A 135 -0.75 -13.20 4.51
N GLU A 136 0.15 -14.14 4.25
CA GLU A 136 0.66 -15.04 5.28
C GLU A 136 1.79 -14.39 6.09
N ILE A 137 1.81 -14.69 7.39
CA ILE A 137 2.87 -14.30 8.31
C ILE A 137 3.44 -15.57 8.96
N PRO A 138 4.25 -16.36 8.23
CA PRO A 138 4.77 -17.64 8.73
C PRO A 138 5.78 -17.52 9.87
N ASN A 139 6.42 -16.36 10.05
CA ASN A 139 7.48 -16.17 11.04
C ASN A 139 6.90 -15.73 12.39
N ASP A 140 7.31 -16.40 13.47
CA ASP A 140 7.03 -15.99 14.85
C ASP A 140 8.36 -15.76 15.60
N PRO A 141 8.75 -14.51 15.89
CA PRO A 141 8.02 -13.27 15.63
C PRO A 141 8.03 -12.85 14.13
N PRO A 142 7.06 -12.03 13.69
CA PRO A 142 7.05 -11.49 12.33
C PRO A 142 8.29 -10.66 12.02
N THR A 143 8.77 -10.72 10.78
CA THR A 143 9.88 -9.86 10.31
C THR A 143 9.47 -8.38 10.27
N PRO A 144 10.42 -7.43 10.31
CA PRO A 144 10.12 -6.01 10.12
C PRO A 144 9.29 -5.74 8.86
N GLN A 145 9.62 -6.38 7.73
CA GLN A 145 8.88 -6.23 6.48
C GLN A 145 7.43 -6.73 6.58
N GLN A 146 7.19 -7.84 7.28
CA GLN A 146 5.83 -8.35 7.51
C GLN A 146 5.01 -7.38 8.37
N ARG A 147 5.63 -6.76 9.38
CA ARG A 147 4.98 -5.78 10.25
C ARG A 147 4.68 -4.48 9.50
N ASP A 148 5.63 -3.97 8.74
CA ASP A 148 5.44 -2.73 7.99
C ASP A 148 4.35 -2.90 6.93
N ARG A 149 4.31 -4.05 6.23
CA ARG A 149 3.23 -4.40 5.31
C ARG A 149 1.87 -4.44 6.01
N LEU A 150 1.76 -5.16 7.13
CA LEU A 150 0.49 -5.28 7.86
C LEU A 150 -0.04 -3.90 8.30
N TRP A 151 0.82 -3.03 8.84
CA TRP A 151 0.41 -1.69 9.26
C TRP A 151 -0.07 -0.84 8.07
N ASP A 152 0.70 -0.86 6.97
CA ASP A 152 0.36 -0.13 5.75
C ASP A 152 -0.96 -0.63 5.13
N ASP A 153 -1.18 -1.95 5.10
CA ASP A 153 -2.43 -2.53 4.63
C ASP A 153 -3.60 -2.09 5.49
N ILE A 154 -3.47 -2.11 6.82
CA ILE A 154 -4.52 -1.64 7.74
C ILE A 154 -4.88 -0.19 7.46
N VAL A 155 -3.89 0.72 7.44
CA VAL A 155 -4.14 2.15 7.23
C VAL A 155 -4.85 2.37 5.90
N ARG A 156 -4.31 1.82 4.79
CA ARG A 156 -4.87 2.02 3.44
C ARG A 156 -6.25 1.40 3.29
N ASN A 157 -6.47 0.22 3.86
CA ASN A 157 -7.77 -0.45 3.81
C ASN A 157 -8.82 0.37 4.54
N ILE A 158 -8.55 0.75 5.79
CA ILE A 158 -9.46 1.56 6.58
C ILE A 158 -9.70 2.93 5.93
N ASP A 159 -8.68 3.54 5.34
CA ASP A 159 -8.83 4.78 4.59
C ASP A 159 -9.74 4.62 3.36
N ALA A 160 -9.62 3.51 2.64
CA ALA A 160 -10.47 3.16 1.50
C ALA A 160 -11.83 2.53 1.86
N GLY A 161 -12.14 2.37 3.15
CA GLY A 161 -13.40 1.79 3.61
C GLY A 161 -13.49 0.27 3.51
N TYR A 162 -12.35 -0.42 3.57
CA TYR A 162 -12.23 -1.88 3.62
C TYR A 162 -11.79 -2.34 5.01
N VAL A 163 -12.42 -3.39 5.52
CA VAL A 163 -12.03 -4.05 6.77
C VAL A 163 -10.94 -5.08 6.49
N VAL A 164 -9.96 -5.17 7.40
CA VAL A 164 -8.95 -6.24 7.37
C VAL A 164 -9.39 -7.37 8.30
N VAL A 165 -9.39 -8.61 7.81
CA VAL A 165 -9.73 -9.79 8.62
C VAL A 165 -8.46 -10.54 8.98
N THR A 166 -8.26 -10.88 10.25
CA THR A 166 -7.03 -11.53 10.72
C THR A 166 -7.35 -12.88 11.34
N ASN A 167 -6.61 -13.91 10.94
CA ASN A 167 -6.57 -15.21 11.63
C ASN A 167 -5.46 -15.15 12.68
N ILE A 168 -5.79 -15.45 13.93
CA ILE A 168 -4.91 -15.25 15.08
C ILE A 168 -4.79 -16.48 15.97
N VAL A 169 -3.68 -16.53 16.70
CA VAL A 169 -3.40 -17.43 17.82
C VAL A 169 -3.13 -16.58 19.06
N ALA A 170 -4.02 -16.64 20.04
CA ALA A 170 -3.90 -15.91 21.31
C ALA A 170 -3.49 -16.87 22.43
N PRO A 171 -2.20 -16.95 22.80
CA PRO A 171 -1.73 -17.78 23.91
C PRO A 171 -2.00 -17.09 25.27
N PRO A 172 -2.03 -17.85 26.40
CA PRO A 172 -2.37 -17.34 27.73
C PRO A 172 -1.63 -16.08 28.21
N ASN A 173 -0.39 -15.89 27.74
CA ASN A 173 0.45 -14.74 28.07
C ASN A 173 0.28 -13.53 27.13
N ASN A 174 -0.53 -13.66 26.08
CA ASN A 174 -0.83 -12.63 25.10
C ASN A 174 -2.31 -12.70 24.69
N HIS A 175 -3.19 -12.29 25.59
CA HIS A 175 -4.64 -12.28 25.37
C HIS A 175 -5.16 -10.87 25.05
N PRO A 176 -6.03 -10.74 24.04
CA PRO A 176 -6.94 -9.61 23.98
C PRO A 176 -7.88 -9.56 25.19
N PRO A 177 -8.52 -8.42 25.47
CA PRO A 177 -9.40 -8.25 26.62
C PRO A 177 -10.50 -9.32 26.71
N GLY A 178 -10.65 -9.94 27.88
CA GLY A 178 -11.73 -10.89 28.18
C GLY A 178 -11.48 -12.35 27.80
N TYR A 179 -10.40 -12.67 27.09
CA TYR A 179 -10.09 -14.04 26.66
C TYR A 179 -9.84 -14.99 27.86
N PRO A 180 -10.31 -16.24 27.80
CA PRO A 180 -10.11 -17.24 28.86
C PRO A 180 -8.66 -17.71 28.93
N ALA A 181 -8.19 -18.24 30.06
CA ALA A 181 -6.80 -18.65 30.29
C ALA A 181 -6.35 -19.95 29.55
N SER A 182 -6.57 -20.02 28.24
CA SER A 182 -6.17 -21.10 27.32
C SER A 182 -5.80 -20.51 25.97
N THR A 183 -4.99 -21.22 25.17
CA THR A 183 -4.71 -20.77 23.79
C THR A 183 -5.99 -20.76 22.96
N ILE A 184 -6.28 -19.64 22.31
CA ILE A 184 -7.46 -19.47 21.46
C ILE A 184 -7.02 -19.27 20.00
N TYR A 185 -7.60 -20.06 19.10
CA TYR A 185 -7.52 -19.87 17.65
C TYR A 185 -8.77 -19.14 17.20
N HIS A 186 -8.61 -18.00 16.51
CA HIS A 186 -9.75 -17.10 16.28
C HIS A 186 -9.60 -16.23 15.04
N TYR A 187 -10.72 -15.66 14.60
CA TYR A 187 -10.76 -14.59 13.61
C TYR A 187 -11.44 -13.38 14.21
N PHE A 188 -10.82 -12.21 14.03
CA PHE A 188 -11.50 -10.93 14.28
C PHE A 188 -11.25 -9.96 13.14
N SER A 189 -11.98 -8.84 13.16
CA SER A 189 -11.91 -7.80 12.16
C SER A 189 -11.20 -6.57 12.70
N VAL A 190 -10.17 -6.10 12.01
CA VAL A 190 -9.60 -4.77 12.23
C VAL A 190 -10.44 -3.77 11.43
N ILE A 191 -11.14 -2.89 12.16
CA ILE A 191 -12.10 -1.92 11.59
C ILE A 191 -11.65 -0.47 11.78
N GLY A 192 -10.49 -0.24 12.39
CA GLY A 192 -9.97 1.10 12.57
C GLY A 192 -8.50 1.12 13.00
N TYR A 193 -7.91 2.32 12.98
CA TYR A 193 -6.55 2.55 13.44
C TYR A 193 -6.42 3.93 14.10
N ASN A 194 -5.41 4.06 14.95
CA ASN A 194 -4.94 5.31 15.52
C ASN A 194 -3.44 5.41 15.26
N PRO A 195 -2.99 6.33 14.39
CA PRO A 195 -1.58 6.44 14.04
C PRO A 195 -0.74 7.11 15.13
N ASP A 196 -1.34 7.98 15.95
CA ASP A 196 -0.63 8.69 17.03
C ASP A 196 -0.21 7.71 18.15
N THR A 197 -1.07 6.74 18.48
CA THR A 197 -0.80 5.72 19.51
C THR A 197 -0.34 4.38 18.93
N ARG A 198 -0.34 4.24 17.60
CA ARG A 198 -0.05 3.00 16.86
C ARG A 198 -0.90 1.83 17.36
N GLN A 199 -2.21 2.06 17.45
CA GLN A 199 -3.21 1.09 17.85
C GLN A 199 -4.18 0.78 16.71
N VAL A 200 -4.84 -0.38 16.82
CA VAL A 200 -5.88 -0.84 15.90
C VAL A 200 -7.18 -1.02 16.67
N PHE A 201 -8.30 -0.74 16.02
CA PHE A 201 -9.63 -0.92 16.61
C PHE A 201 -10.21 -2.24 16.10
N ILE A 202 -10.49 -3.15 17.02
CA ILE A 202 -10.94 -4.50 16.74
C ILE A 202 -12.45 -4.58 16.91
N ALA A 203 -13.12 -5.23 15.96
CA ALA A 203 -14.45 -5.78 16.11
C ALA A 203 -14.31 -7.30 16.27
N ASP A 204 -14.54 -7.78 17.49
CA ASP A 204 -14.39 -9.18 17.88
C ASP A 204 -15.75 -9.85 18.07
N SER A 205 -16.06 -10.81 17.20
CA SER A 205 -17.32 -11.54 17.23
C SER A 205 -17.42 -12.56 18.35
N ALA A 206 -16.34 -12.90 19.07
CA ALA A 206 -16.37 -13.90 20.15
C ALA A 206 -17.09 -13.42 21.42
N ASN A 207 -17.10 -12.10 21.67
CA ASN A 207 -17.73 -11.50 22.84
C ASN A 207 -17.20 -12.07 24.19
N PHE A 208 -15.91 -12.41 24.25
CA PHE A 208 -15.32 -12.92 25.49
C PHE A 208 -15.35 -11.86 26.59
N GLY A 209 -15.91 -12.20 27.74
CA GLY A 209 -16.07 -11.27 28.87
C GLY A 209 -16.92 -10.04 28.56
N GLY A 210 -17.76 -10.06 27.52
CA GLY A 210 -18.56 -8.90 27.08
C GLY A 210 -17.83 -7.93 26.15
N ASN A 211 -16.57 -8.22 25.77
CA ASN A 211 -15.78 -7.35 24.92
C ASN A 211 -16.03 -7.68 23.44
N THR A 212 -16.63 -6.73 22.72
CA THR A 212 -16.88 -6.84 21.27
C THR A 212 -16.14 -5.80 20.45
N PHE A 213 -15.77 -4.67 21.07
CA PHE A 213 -14.97 -3.63 20.44
C PHE A 213 -13.90 -3.13 21.41
N TYR A 214 -12.66 -3.06 20.95
CA TYR A 214 -11.56 -2.59 21.78
C TYR A 214 -10.37 -2.13 20.95
N TRP A 215 -9.55 -1.26 21.54
CA TRP A 215 -8.25 -0.91 21.00
C TRP A 215 -7.21 -1.94 21.39
N LEU A 216 -6.40 -2.37 20.42
CA LEU A 216 -5.26 -3.25 20.61
C LEU A 216 -3.99 -2.53 20.15
N SER A 217 -2.87 -2.70 20.84
CA SER A 217 -1.61 -2.17 20.31
C SER A 217 -1.25 -2.89 19.01
N PHE A 218 -0.67 -2.18 18.05
CA PHE A 218 -0.23 -2.80 16.80
C PHE A 218 0.80 -3.91 17.06
N ASN A 219 1.69 -3.73 18.04
CA ASN A 219 2.67 -4.75 18.42
C ASN A 219 1.99 -6.04 18.87
N GLN A 220 0.93 -5.91 19.67
CA GLN A 220 0.16 -7.06 20.12
C GLN A 220 -0.62 -7.71 18.98
N LEU A 221 -1.27 -6.92 18.09
CA LEU A 221 -1.90 -7.49 16.89
C LEU A 221 -0.89 -8.32 16.08
N ALA A 222 0.27 -7.73 15.79
CA ALA A 222 1.28 -8.36 14.95
C ALA A 222 1.80 -9.68 15.55
N SER A 223 1.93 -9.77 16.88
CA SER A 223 2.36 -11.01 17.55
C SER A 223 1.26 -12.07 17.67
N LEU A 224 -0.01 -11.71 17.43
CA LEU A 224 -1.13 -12.66 17.47
C LEU A 224 -1.35 -13.38 16.13
N ILE A 225 -0.82 -12.88 15.01
CA ILE A 225 -1.12 -13.44 13.68
C ILE A 225 -0.30 -14.69 13.35
N PRO A 226 1.02 -14.79 13.63
CA PRO A 226 1.79 -15.96 13.24
C PRO A 226 1.30 -17.29 13.85
N PRO A 227 1.51 -18.43 13.15
CA PRO A 227 1.99 -18.57 11.77
C PRO A 227 0.84 -18.48 10.74
N LYS A 228 -0.23 -17.74 11.05
CA LYS A 228 -1.43 -17.61 10.22
C LYS A 228 -1.27 -16.46 9.20
N GLY A 229 -2.27 -15.60 9.09
CA GLY A 229 -2.28 -14.52 8.10
C GLY A 229 -3.51 -13.63 8.21
N TYR A 230 -3.60 -12.68 7.27
CA TYR A 230 -4.70 -11.74 7.19
C TYR A 230 -5.18 -11.56 5.74
N ALA A 231 -6.43 -11.13 5.60
CA ALA A 231 -7.04 -10.77 4.33
C ALA A 231 -7.21 -9.26 4.27
N ALA A 232 -6.61 -8.62 3.27
CA ALA A 232 -6.71 -7.18 3.04
C ALA A 232 -7.04 -6.88 1.57
N ALA A 233 -7.78 -5.81 1.32
CA ALA A 233 -8.11 -5.35 -0.02
C ALA A 233 -6.88 -4.83 -0.76
N ARG A 234 -6.83 -5.04 -2.08
CA ARG A 234 -5.87 -4.46 -3.03
C ARG A 234 -6.15 -2.98 -3.23
N VAL A 235 -5.90 -2.19 -2.19
CA VAL A 235 -5.95 -0.73 -2.28
C VAL A 235 -4.64 -0.27 -2.92
N GLY A 236 -4.74 0.56 -3.96
CA GLY A 236 -3.59 1.03 -4.72
C GLY A 236 -3.51 2.55 -4.80
N THR A 237 -2.38 3.06 -5.27
CA THR A 237 -2.22 4.49 -5.56
C THR A 237 -2.70 4.78 -6.98
N SER A 238 -3.64 5.73 -7.11
CA SER A 238 -4.01 6.37 -8.37
C SER A 238 -3.71 7.86 -8.27
N CYS A 239 -3.43 8.51 -9.40
CA CYS A 239 -3.07 9.93 -9.44
C CYS A 239 -4.01 10.72 -10.34
N PRO A 240 -4.26 12.01 -10.05
CA PRO A 240 -4.98 12.89 -10.97
C PRO A 240 -4.33 12.87 -12.36
N GLY A 241 -5.13 12.65 -13.41
CA GLY A 241 -4.65 12.56 -14.80
C GLY A 241 -4.01 11.22 -15.19
N GLY A 242 -3.71 10.34 -14.22
CA GLY A 242 -3.26 8.98 -14.49
C GLY A 242 -4.40 8.05 -14.89
N SER A 243 -4.12 7.11 -15.78
CA SER A 243 -5.06 6.03 -16.17
C SER A 243 -4.82 4.72 -15.42
N GLY A 244 -3.74 4.63 -14.65
CA GLY A 244 -3.34 3.43 -13.91
C GLY A 244 -3.59 3.50 -12.40
N THR A 245 -3.56 2.34 -11.77
CA THR A 245 -3.48 2.18 -10.31
C THR A 245 -2.38 1.18 -9.97
N THR A 246 -1.43 1.58 -9.14
CA THR A 246 -0.37 0.68 -8.64
C THR A 246 -0.86 -0.07 -7.42
N VAL A 247 -0.53 -1.36 -7.28
CA VAL A 247 -0.82 -2.15 -6.08
C VAL A 247 0.44 -2.90 -5.60
N GLY A 248 0.33 -3.59 -4.47
CA GLY A 248 1.36 -4.50 -3.97
C GLY A 248 2.75 -3.88 -3.80
N ALA A 249 3.78 -4.65 -4.15
CA ALA A 249 5.19 -4.25 -4.00
C ALA A 249 5.58 -3.08 -4.92
N ILE A 250 4.96 -2.99 -6.11
CA ILE A 250 5.16 -1.89 -7.04
C ILE A 250 4.64 -0.58 -6.43
N ASP A 251 3.44 -0.61 -5.83
CA ASP A 251 2.87 0.53 -5.12
C ASP A 251 3.72 0.96 -3.93
N ALA A 252 4.19 0.01 -3.12
CA ALA A 252 5.09 0.29 -2.01
C ALA A 252 6.36 1.00 -2.51
N LYS A 253 6.95 0.52 -3.61
CA LYS A 253 8.10 1.17 -4.23
C LYS A 253 7.75 2.57 -4.73
N TYR A 254 6.66 2.72 -5.47
CA TYR A 254 6.20 4.00 -6.02
C TYR A 254 5.98 5.05 -4.92
N ARG A 255 5.37 4.66 -3.79
CA ARG A 255 5.17 5.55 -2.64
C ARG A 255 6.48 5.91 -1.94
N SER A 256 7.41 4.97 -1.81
CA SER A 256 8.74 5.27 -1.24
C SER A 256 9.50 6.34 -2.04
N LEU A 257 9.14 6.49 -3.31
CA LEU A 257 9.69 7.49 -4.22
C LEU A 257 8.91 8.82 -4.23
N GLY A 258 7.82 8.94 -3.45
CA GLY A 258 6.97 10.13 -3.38
C GLY A 258 5.64 10.03 -4.14
N GLY A 259 5.27 8.85 -4.66
CA GLY A 259 3.98 8.60 -5.31
C GLY A 259 3.70 9.54 -6.48
N CYS A 260 2.50 10.14 -6.51
CA CYS A 260 2.08 11.05 -7.58
C CYS A 260 3.00 12.27 -7.76
N GLY A 261 3.69 12.72 -6.70
CA GLY A 261 4.65 13.82 -6.75
C GLY A 261 6.08 13.39 -7.12
N SER A 262 6.30 12.11 -7.37
CA SER A 262 7.63 11.55 -7.64
C SER A 262 8.15 11.87 -9.04
N MET A 263 9.43 11.60 -9.29
CA MET A 263 10.02 11.71 -10.63
C MET A 263 9.31 10.85 -11.70
N LEU A 264 8.59 9.80 -11.30
CA LEU A 264 7.87 8.94 -12.23
C LEU A 264 6.58 9.58 -12.76
N GLY A 265 6.00 10.52 -12.02
CA GLY A 265 4.69 11.09 -12.33
C GLY A 265 3.57 10.08 -12.13
N ALA A 266 2.42 10.30 -12.76
CA ALA A 266 1.24 9.45 -12.60
C ALA A 266 1.43 8.05 -13.21
N PRO A 267 0.80 6.99 -12.64
CA PRO A 267 0.73 5.69 -13.29
C PRO A 267 -0.14 5.76 -14.56
N ILE A 268 0.37 5.22 -15.66
CA ILE A 268 -0.33 5.09 -16.94
C ILE A 268 -1.07 3.74 -17.02
N THR A 269 -0.49 2.69 -16.46
CA THR A 269 -1.10 1.35 -16.45
C THR A 269 -1.42 0.91 -15.03
N ASN A 270 -2.36 -0.03 -14.92
CA ASN A 270 -2.43 -0.89 -13.73
C ASN A 270 -1.17 -1.76 -13.63
N GLU A 271 -1.08 -2.56 -12.56
CA GLU A 271 -0.12 -3.66 -12.51
C GLU A 271 -0.45 -4.71 -13.58
N LEU A 272 0.53 -5.02 -14.42
CA LEU A 272 0.44 -5.99 -15.51
C LEU A 272 1.42 -7.13 -15.28
N ALA A 273 1.07 -8.33 -15.78
CA ALA A 273 2.01 -9.44 -15.88
C ALA A 273 3.00 -9.20 -17.03
N THR A 274 4.27 -9.55 -16.81
CA THR A 274 5.26 -9.65 -17.89
C THR A 274 4.94 -10.83 -18.80
N PRO A 275 5.36 -10.82 -20.08
CA PRO A 275 5.02 -11.87 -21.05
C PRO A 275 5.57 -13.26 -20.70
N ASP A 276 6.66 -13.33 -19.95
CA ASP A 276 7.26 -14.58 -19.43
C ASP A 276 6.48 -15.18 -18.25
N GLY A 277 5.57 -14.41 -17.63
CA GLY A 277 4.77 -14.83 -16.48
C GLY A 277 5.47 -14.72 -15.12
N GLU A 278 6.76 -14.41 -15.08
CA GLU A 278 7.60 -14.40 -13.86
C GLU A 278 7.43 -13.12 -13.04
N GLY A 279 7.20 -12.00 -13.71
CA GLY A 279 7.21 -10.67 -13.14
C GLY A 279 5.88 -9.92 -13.22
N ARG A 280 5.90 -8.75 -12.58
CA ARG A 280 4.85 -7.74 -12.66
C ARG A 280 5.49 -6.38 -12.96
N TYR A 281 4.77 -5.51 -13.65
CA TYR A 281 5.24 -4.15 -13.89
C TYR A 281 4.09 -3.14 -13.95
N SER A 282 4.42 -1.88 -13.70
CA SER A 282 3.56 -0.74 -14.01
C SER A 282 4.36 0.32 -14.75
N VAL A 283 3.71 0.94 -15.74
CA VAL A 283 4.27 2.07 -16.50
C VAL A 283 3.74 3.37 -15.92
N PHE A 284 4.63 4.34 -15.82
CA PHE A 284 4.39 5.70 -15.35
C PHE A 284 4.74 6.69 -16.45
N GLU A 285 4.33 7.94 -16.31
CA GLU A 285 4.62 9.02 -17.27
C GLU A 285 6.09 9.11 -17.67
N ARG A 286 7.00 8.88 -16.72
CA ARG A 286 8.45 9.08 -16.91
C ARG A 286 9.29 7.86 -16.55
N GLY A 287 8.70 6.68 -16.43
CA GLY A 287 9.46 5.46 -16.16
C GLY A 287 8.59 4.23 -15.96
N SER A 288 9.19 3.19 -15.39
CA SER A 288 8.50 1.93 -15.06
C SER A 288 9.08 1.34 -13.80
N ILE A 289 8.24 0.64 -13.04
CA ILE A 289 8.68 -0.19 -11.92
C ILE A 289 8.38 -1.64 -12.28
N TYR A 290 9.39 -2.50 -12.14
CA TYR A 290 9.29 -3.94 -12.36
C TYR A 290 9.52 -4.67 -11.05
N TRP A 291 8.82 -5.78 -10.84
CA TRP A 291 8.93 -6.63 -9.68
C TRP A 291 9.00 -8.10 -10.08
N THR A 292 9.86 -8.85 -9.44
CA THR A 292 9.82 -10.33 -9.40
C THR A 292 9.96 -10.80 -7.95
N PRO A 293 9.60 -12.07 -7.63
CA PRO A 293 9.87 -12.64 -6.32
C PRO A 293 11.36 -12.62 -5.91
N ASN A 294 12.27 -12.74 -6.88
CA ASN A 294 13.70 -12.87 -6.65
C ASN A 294 14.42 -11.52 -6.55
N THR A 295 13.97 -10.53 -7.32
CA THR A 295 14.64 -9.22 -7.40
C THR A 295 13.96 -8.16 -6.54
N GLY A 296 12.65 -8.27 -6.29
CA GLY A 296 11.90 -7.18 -5.66
C GLY A 296 11.58 -6.06 -6.65
N ALA A 297 11.01 -4.96 -6.14
CA ALA A 297 10.48 -3.88 -6.97
C ALA A 297 11.54 -2.81 -7.24
N HIS A 298 11.89 -2.60 -8.51
CA HIS A 298 12.93 -1.68 -8.94
C HIS A 298 12.45 -0.70 -10.01
N VAL A 299 12.90 0.54 -9.89
CA VAL A 299 12.59 1.59 -10.86
C VAL A 299 13.62 1.65 -11.97
N VAL A 300 13.15 1.80 -13.21
CA VAL A 300 13.97 2.12 -14.39
C VAL A 300 13.31 3.31 -15.08
N HIS A 301 14.08 4.36 -15.38
CA HIS A 301 13.55 5.59 -15.98
C HIS A 301 14.55 6.26 -16.93
N GLY A 302 14.10 7.32 -17.60
CA GLY A 302 14.95 8.15 -18.46
C GLY A 302 15.69 7.37 -19.56
N ILE A 303 16.90 7.83 -19.86
CA ILE A 303 17.71 7.33 -20.98
C ILE A 303 18.16 5.87 -20.75
N ILE A 304 18.37 5.46 -19.48
CA ILE A 304 18.70 4.07 -19.16
C ILE A 304 17.52 3.15 -19.51
N ARG A 305 16.28 3.57 -19.21
CA ARG A 305 15.09 2.83 -19.61
C ARG A 305 14.94 2.73 -21.12
N ASP A 306 15.19 3.82 -21.83
CA ASP A 306 15.14 3.82 -23.31
C ASP A 306 16.15 2.86 -23.90
N LYS A 307 17.37 2.81 -23.35
CA LYS A 307 18.39 1.85 -23.76
C LYS A 307 17.98 0.40 -23.44
N TRP A 308 17.39 0.16 -22.28
CA TRP A 308 16.89 -1.18 -21.91
C TRP A 308 15.73 -1.64 -22.81
N ARG A 309 14.83 -0.73 -23.20
CA ARG A 309 13.82 -0.99 -24.23
C ARG A 309 14.45 -1.46 -25.54
N ASP A 310 15.47 -0.74 -26.01
CA ASP A 310 16.11 -1.02 -27.29
C ASP A 310 16.86 -2.37 -27.26
N LEU A 311 17.21 -2.85 -26.06
CA LEU A 311 17.78 -4.18 -25.79
C LEU A 311 16.71 -5.27 -25.56
N GLY A 312 15.43 -4.92 -25.70
CA GLY A 312 14.32 -5.86 -25.65
C GLY A 312 13.66 -6.04 -24.29
N TRP A 313 13.83 -5.12 -23.33
CA TRP A 313 13.23 -5.18 -21.98
C TRP A 313 13.62 -6.44 -21.19
N GLU A 314 12.72 -6.97 -20.36
CA GLU A 314 12.94 -8.14 -19.51
C GLU A 314 13.17 -9.46 -20.28
N PRO A 315 12.62 -9.70 -21.48
CA PRO A 315 13.00 -10.86 -22.30
C PRO A 315 14.37 -10.69 -22.98
N GLY A 316 14.94 -9.49 -22.94
CA GLY A 316 16.21 -9.15 -23.56
C GLY A 316 17.43 -9.68 -22.80
N VAL A 317 18.62 -9.41 -23.33
CA VAL A 317 19.90 -9.91 -22.79
C VAL A 317 20.21 -9.47 -21.36
N LEU A 318 19.55 -8.41 -20.88
CA LEU A 318 19.74 -7.88 -19.53
C LEU A 318 18.82 -8.52 -18.48
N GLY A 319 17.65 -9.04 -18.85
CA GLY A 319 16.67 -9.53 -17.87
C GLY A 319 16.05 -8.41 -17.04
N TYR A 320 15.65 -8.75 -15.81
CA TYR A 320 15.01 -7.83 -14.87
C TYR A 320 16.00 -6.89 -14.17
N PRO A 321 15.56 -5.69 -13.76
CA PRO A 321 16.36 -4.83 -12.90
C PRO A 321 16.53 -5.45 -11.50
N ILE A 322 17.74 -5.31 -10.95
CA ILE A 322 18.10 -5.70 -9.57
C ILE A 322 18.54 -4.50 -8.72
N SER A 323 18.52 -3.30 -9.32
CA SER A 323 18.72 -2.04 -8.63
C SER A 323 17.80 -0.97 -9.19
N ASP A 324 17.54 0.05 -8.38
CA ASP A 324 17.08 1.33 -8.90
C ASP A 324 18.19 2.03 -9.69
N GLU A 325 17.88 3.19 -10.29
CA GLU A 325 18.90 4.06 -10.85
C GLU A 325 19.75 4.66 -9.72
N VAL A 326 21.06 4.44 -9.77
CA VAL A 326 22.03 4.90 -8.77
C VAL A 326 22.96 5.94 -9.38
N THR A 327 23.34 6.93 -8.57
CA THR A 327 24.39 7.89 -8.92
C THR A 327 25.76 7.25 -8.76
N THR A 328 26.62 7.38 -9.78
CA THR A 328 28.01 6.91 -9.69
C THR A 328 28.77 7.67 -8.60
N PRO A 329 29.83 7.08 -8.01
CA PRO A 329 30.56 7.69 -6.89
C PRO A 329 31.14 9.08 -7.19
N ASP A 330 31.60 9.29 -8.42
CA ASP A 330 32.10 10.58 -8.93
C ASP A 330 30.99 11.61 -9.22
N ARG A 331 29.72 11.18 -9.15
CA ARG A 331 28.50 11.93 -9.48
C ARG A 331 28.38 12.38 -10.94
N ASN A 332 29.22 11.86 -11.84
CA ASN A 332 29.18 12.23 -13.26
C ASN A 332 28.17 11.40 -14.07
N GLY A 333 27.76 10.24 -13.54
CA GLY A 333 26.88 9.31 -14.23
C GLY A 333 25.73 8.76 -13.40
N ARG A 334 24.96 7.90 -14.06
CA ARG A 334 23.87 7.10 -13.51
C ARG A 334 23.99 5.69 -14.02
N TYR A 335 23.53 4.71 -13.24
CA TYR A 335 23.48 3.33 -13.71
C TYR A 335 22.34 2.53 -13.07
N ASN A 336 21.88 1.52 -13.79
CA ASN A 336 21.07 0.42 -13.25
C ASN A 336 21.84 -0.89 -13.42
N VAL A 337 21.67 -1.80 -12.47
CA VAL A 337 22.11 -3.18 -12.57
C VAL A 337 20.90 -4.05 -12.90
N PHE A 338 21.11 -4.99 -13.80
CA PHE A 338 20.15 -6.00 -14.24
C PHE A 338 20.73 -7.39 -14.02
N GLU A 339 19.92 -8.43 -14.14
CA GLU A 339 20.35 -9.83 -13.97
C GLU A 339 21.53 -10.19 -14.89
N GLY A 340 21.47 -9.78 -16.16
CA GLY A 340 22.47 -10.10 -17.19
C GLY A 340 23.60 -9.08 -17.35
N GLY A 341 23.56 -7.95 -16.63
CA GLY A 341 24.56 -6.90 -16.81
C GLY A 341 24.22 -5.58 -16.14
N SER A 342 24.70 -4.48 -16.72
CA SER A 342 24.40 -3.13 -16.22
C SER A 342 24.39 -2.13 -17.35
N ILE A 343 23.54 -1.11 -17.25
CA ILE A 343 23.55 0.04 -18.16
C ILE A 343 24.10 1.24 -17.40
N TYR A 344 25.12 1.87 -17.95
CA TYR A 344 25.69 3.12 -17.45
C TYR A 344 25.39 4.26 -18.41
N TRP A 345 25.08 5.42 -17.86
CA TRP A 345 24.85 6.66 -18.60
C TRP A 345 25.72 7.78 -18.03
N THR A 346 26.33 8.56 -18.92
CA THR A 346 26.92 9.88 -18.62
C THR A 346 26.47 10.89 -19.68
N PRO A 347 26.52 12.20 -19.39
CA PRO A 347 26.30 13.23 -20.40
C PRO A 347 27.24 13.10 -21.61
N GLU A 348 28.48 12.66 -21.39
CA GLU A 348 29.51 12.59 -22.43
C GLU A 348 29.38 11.35 -23.32
N THR A 349 29.03 10.19 -22.75
CA THR A 349 29.05 8.92 -23.47
C THR A 349 27.68 8.43 -23.89
N GLY A 350 26.60 8.88 -23.24
CA GLY A 350 25.27 8.30 -23.41
C GLY A 350 25.11 6.96 -22.67
N ALA A 351 24.01 6.25 -22.92
CA ALA A 351 23.69 5.01 -22.21
C ALA A 351 24.22 3.77 -22.94
N HIS A 352 25.07 2.99 -22.26
CA HIS A 352 25.68 1.77 -22.78
C HIS A 352 25.55 0.62 -21.81
N GLU A 353 25.18 -0.55 -22.33
CA GLU A 353 25.19 -1.80 -21.60
C GLU A 353 26.59 -2.41 -21.55
N VAL A 354 26.94 -3.00 -20.41
CA VAL A 354 28.13 -3.83 -20.24
C VAL A 354 27.67 -5.18 -19.74
N LEU A 355 28.03 -6.26 -20.43
CA LEU A 355 27.48 -7.59 -20.23
C LEU A 355 28.56 -8.62 -19.90
N GLY A 356 28.13 -9.73 -19.29
CA GLY A 356 28.90 -10.98 -19.16
C GLY A 356 30.38 -10.82 -18.75
N ARG A 357 31.25 -11.55 -19.47
CA ARG A 357 32.70 -11.62 -19.20
C ARG A 357 33.40 -10.26 -19.30
N ILE A 358 32.94 -9.39 -20.20
CA ILE A 358 33.48 -8.04 -20.34
C ILE A 358 33.20 -7.21 -19.08
N ARG A 359 31.95 -7.28 -18.58
CA ARG A 359 31.56 -6.63 -17.33
C ARG A 359 32.34 -7.14 -16.13
N ASP A 360 32.52 -8.46 -16.03
CA ASP A 360 33.31 -9.08 -14.97
C ASP A 360 34.75 -8.57 -14.99
N LYS A 361 35.34 -8.47 -16.18
CA LYS A 361 36.70 -7.92 -16.30
C LYS A 361 36.76 -6.44 -15.95
N TRP A 362 35.80 -5.63 -16.40
CA TRP A 362 35.73 -4.21 -16.08
C TRP A 362 35.55 -3.97 -14.57
N LYS A 363 34.76 -4.81 -13.90
CA LYS A 363 34.64 -4.85 -12.43
C LYS A 363 35.97 -5.07 -11.74
N GLU A 364 36.75 -6.06 -12.17
CA GLU A 364 38.09 -6.33 -11.62
C GLU A 364 39.02 -5.13 -11.76
N LEU A 365 38.83 -4.31 -12.79
CA LEU A 365 39.62 -3.13 -13.10
C LEU A 365 39.12 -1.87 -12.39
N GLY A 366 38.11 -1.97 -11.53
CA GLY A 366 37.60 -0.85 -10.73
C GLY A 366 36.40 -0.11 -11.33
N TRP A 367 35.68 -0.72 -12.28
CA TRP A 367 34.49 -0.13 -12.91
C TRP A 367 34.78 1.24 -13.55
N GLU A 368 33.83 2.17 -13.48
CA GLU A 368 33.93 3.53 -14.02
C GLU A 368 35.01 4.37 -13.33
N ALA A 369 35.36 4.03 -12.09
CA ALA A 369 36.46 4.66 -11.36
C ALA A 369 37.84 4.09 -11.75
N GLY A 370 37.86 3.00 -12.51
CA GLY A 370 39.06 2.31 -12.98
C GLY A 370 39.75 3.01 -14.15
N ALA A 371 40.89 2.46 -14.56
CA ALA A 371 41.72 3.04 -15.62
C ALA A 371 40.99 3.18 -16.97
N LEU A 372 40.02 2.32 -17.26
CA LEU A 372 39.24 2.35 -18.51
C LEU A 372 38.18 3.46 -18.54
N GLY A 373 37.68 3.91 -17.38
CA GLY A 373 36.58 4.86 -17.29
C GLY A 373 35.22 4.28 -17.69
N TYR A 374 34.33 5.15 -18.17
CA TYR A 374 32.97 4.80 -18.58
C TYR A 374 32.91 4.08 -19.94
N PRO A 375 31.89 3.22 -20.16
CA PRO A 375 31.65 2.65 -21.48
C PRO A 375 31.27 3.73 -22.50
N THR A 376 31.76 3.58 -23.72
CA THR A 376 31.46 4.41 -24.90
C THR A 376 30.75 3.64 -26.01
N SER A 377 30.63 2.32 -25.85
CA SER A 377 29.81 1.46 -26.71
C SER A 377 29.11 0.39 -25.87
N GLY A 378 27.99 -0.12 -26.41
CA GLY A 378 27.49 -1.44 -26.03
C GLY A 378 28.42 -2.56 -26.51
N GLU A 379 28.03 -3.81 -26.26
CA GLU A 379 28.82 -4.96 -26.68
C GLU A 379 28.57 -5.30 -28.16
N TYR A 380 29.62 -5.32 -28.98
CA TYR A 380 29.54 -5.61 -30.41
C TYR A 380 30.43 -6.80 -30.83
N ALA A 381 30.08 -7.42 -31.95
CA ALA A 381 30.78 -8.60 -32.45
C ALA A 381 32.13 -8.23 -33.08
N VAL A 382 33.15 -9.03 -32.79
CA VAL A 382 34.47 -9.00 -33.42
C VAL A 382 34.89 -10.41 -33.82
N THR A 383 35.93 -10.55 -34.63
CA THR A 383 36.44 -11.87 -35.03
C THR A 383 36.84 -12.67 -33.80
N GLY A 384 36.18 -13.81 -33.57
CA GLY A 384 36.49 -14.69 -32.44
C GLY A 384 35.85 -14.30 -31.11
N GLY A 385 34.96 -13.29 -31.07
CA GLY A 385 34.24 -12.96 -29.86
C GLY A 385 33.52 -11.61 -29.87
N ARG A 386 33.62 -10.88 -28.77
CA ARG A 386 32.84 -9.66 -28.52
C ARG A 386 33.73 -8.58 -27.89
N ARG A 387 33.45 -7.31 -28.17
CA ARG A 387 34.21 -6.18 -27.64
C ARG A 387 33.28 -5.09 -27.12
N SER A 388 33.75 -4.35 -26.12
CA SER A 388 33.17 -3.08 -25.68
C SER A 388 34.27 -2.05 -25.53
N ASP A 389 33.97 -0.84 -25.98
CA ASP A 389 34.87 0.29 -25.88
C ASP A 389 34.54 1.15 -24.65
N PHE A 390 35.58 1.69 -24.04
CA PHE A 390 35.55 2.57 -22.89
C PHE A 390 36.29 3.88 -23.19
N GLN A 391 36.15 4.87 -22.31
CA GLN A 391 36.79 6.17 -22.46
C GLN A 391 38.30 6.05 -22.75
N ASN A 392 39.00 5.19 -22.02
CA ASN A 392 40.47 5.08 -22.09
C ASN A 392 40.97 3.75 -22.67
N GLY A 393 40.12 2.95 -23.32
CA GLY A 393 40.51 1.65 -23.84
C GLY A 393 39.35 0.80 -24.31
N SER A 394 39.55 -0.50 -24.37
CA SER A 394 38.53 -1.50 -24.71
C SER A 394 38.79 -2.81 -23.99
N ILE A 395 37.75 -3.62 -23.87
CA ILE A 395 37.85 -5.01 -23.44
C ILE A 395 37.27 -5.90 -24.53
N GLU A 396 38.04 -6.90 -24.96
CA GLU A 396 37.61 -7.93 -25.90
C GLU A 396 37.52 -9.28 -25.18
N TRP A 397 36.40 -9.97 -25.32
CA TRP A 397 36.19 -11.35 -24.87
C TRP A 397 36.30 -12.30 -26.05
N ASN A 398 37.15 -13.32 -25.94
CA ASN A 398 37.30 -14.38 -26.92
C ASN A 398 36.43 -15.59 -26.54
N VAL A 399 35.46 -15.93 -27.40
CA VAL A 399 34.48 -16.99 -27.11
C VAL A 399 35.10 -18.40 -27.09
N ALA A 400 36.17 -18.64 -27.85
CA ALA A 400 36.79 -19.96 -27.97
C ALA A 400 37.65 -20.33 -26.75
N THR A 401 38.27 -19.33 -26.13
CA THR A 401 39.15 -19.51 -24.97
C THR A 401 38.53 -19.05 -23.66
N ASP A 402 37.40 -18.36 -23.72
CA ASP A 402 36.73 -17.71 -22.59
C ASP A 402 37.65 -16.75 -21.81
N THR A 403 38.51 -16.02 -22.54
CA THR A 403 39.45 -15.05 -21.97
C THR A 403 39.11 -13.62 -22.37
N THR A 404 39.49 -12.65 -21.52
CA THR A 404 39.34 -11.22 -21.81
C THR A 404 40.71 -10.56 -21.97
N THR A 405 40.82 -9.70 -22.99
CA THR A 405 42.01 -8.88 -23.25
C THR A 405 41.64 -7.41 -23.09
N VAL A 406 42.53 -6.65 -22.43
CA VAL A 406 42.35 -5.21 -22.21
C VAL A 406 43.34 -4.48 -23.10
N GLU A 407 42.85 -3.51 -23.85
CA GLU A 407 43.66 -2.63 -24.69
C GLU A 407 43.45 -1.18 -24.24
N MET A 408 44.52 -0.51 -23.80
CA MET A 408 44.45 0.89 -23.37
C MET A 408 44.68 1.81 -24.58
N LYS A 409 43.98 2.96 -24.61
CA LYS A 409 44.27 4.02 -25.58
C LYS A 409 45.66 4.62 -25.28
N PRO A 410 46.41 5.01 -26.33
CA PRO A 410 47.77 5.54 -26.19
C PRO A 410 47.83 6.90 -25.49
#